data_AF-A0A4P8IAV0-F1
#
_entry.id   AF-A0A4P8IAV0-F1
#
_cell.length_a   1.000
_cell.length_b   1.000
_cell.length_c   1.000
_cell.angle_alpha   90.00
_cell.angle_beta   90.00
_cell.angle_gamma   90.00
#
_symmetry.space_group_name_H-M   'P 1'
#
loop_
_entity.id
_entity.type
_entity.pdbx_description
1 polymer ?
#
loop_
_entity_poly.entity_id
_entity_poly.type
_entity_poly.pdbx_seq_one_letter_code
_entity_poly.pdbx_strand_id
1 'polypeptide(L)' 'MQEYNIDAIHYSVRDNGMIRKLAAYVILGINAEGKKEVLTIQNWAQVYGELRNCVLNFLFFIFLLYHSEK' A
#
# COMPACT_ATOMS: atom_id res chain seq x y z
N MET A 1 11.00 -11.24 -19.22
CA MET A 1 11.14 -10.38 -18.03
C MET A 1 9.72 -10.12 -17.56
N GLN A 2 9.35 -10.52 -16.33
CA GLN A 2 8.01 -10.23 -15.80
C GLN A 2 7.90 -8.74 -15.55
N GLU A 3 6.79 -8.15 -15.99
CA GLU A 3 6.49 -6.74 -15.79
C GLU A 3 5.82 -6.58 -14.41
N TYR A 4 6.34 -5.66 -13.60
CA TYR A 4 5.79 -5.33 -12.29
C TYR A 4 5.69 -3.81 -12.17
N ASN A 5 4.68 -3.33 -11.45
CA ASN A 5 4.50 -1.92 -11.15
C ASN A 5 4.81 -1.64 -9.67
N ILE A 6 5.36 -0.47 -9.37
CA ILE A 6 5.60 0.01 -8.01
C ILE A 6 4.76 1.26 -7.79
N ASP A 7 3.80 1.19 -6.88
CA ASP A 7 3.00 2.32 -6.46
C ASP A 7 3.40 2.77 -5.04
N ALA A 8 3.30 4.07 -4.78
CA ALA A 8 3.64 4.67 -3.49
C ALA A 8 2.44 5.39 -2.87
N ILE A 9 2.10 5.02 -1.64
CA ILE A 9 1.02 5.63 -0.86
C ILE A 9 1.66 6.54 0.19
N HIS A 10 1.46 7.85 0.02
CA HIS A 10 1.97 8.85 0.96
C HIS A 10 0.93 9.15 2.03
N TYR A 11 1.36 9.19 3.29
CA TYR A 11 0.48 9.51 4.41
C TYR A 11 1.22 10.36 5.44
N SER A 12 0.44 11.09 6.24
CA SER A 12 0.98 11.93 7.31
C SER A 12 0.57 11.35 8.66
N VAL A 13 1.55 11.15 9.53
CA VAL A 13 1.33 10.70 10.91
C VAL A 13 1.60 11.85 11.86
N ARG A 14 0.76 12.00 12.88
CA ARG A 14 1.03 12.91 13.98
C ARG A 14 1.53 12.09 15.16
N ASP A 15 2.77 12.31 15.54
CA ASP A 15 3.42 11.66 16.67
C ASP A 15 4.01 12.73 17.59
N ASN A 16 3.62 12.71 18.87
CA ASN A 16 4.04 13.69 19.88
C ASN A 16 3.91 15.17 19.44
N GLY A 17 2.85 15.49 18.70
CA GLY A 17 2.58 16.86 18.21
C GLY A 17 3.36 17.26 16.94
N MET A 18 4.30 16.44 16.48
CA MET A 18 4.98 16.62 15.21
C MET A 18 4.27 15.86 14.08
N ILE A 19 4.13 16.49 12.93
CA ILE A 19 3.63 15.84 11.71
C ILE A 19 4.83 15.29 10.93
N ARG A 20 4.84 13.97 10.67
CA ARG A 20 5.82 13.31 9.80
C ARG A 20 5.13 12.80 8.54
N LYS A 21 5.78 12.99 7.38
CA LYS A 21 5.34 12.41 6.10
C LYS A 21 6.03 11.08 5.88
N LEU A 22 5.27 10.07 5.53
CA LEU A 22 5.72 8.70 5.32
C LEU A 22 5.16 8.16 4.01
N ALA A 23 5.78 7.10 3.50
CA ALA A 23 5.36 6.42 2.30
C ALA A 23 5.39 4.90 2.50
N ALA A 24 4.36 4.23 2.02
CA ALA A 24 4.31 2.79 1.89
C ALA A 24 4.37 2.43 0.39
N TYR A 25 5.18 1.44 0.04
CA TYR A 25 5.34 1.00 -1.35
C TYR A 25 4.62 -0.32 -1.56
N VAL A 26 3.86 -0.41 -2.63
CA VAL A 26 3.12 -1.60 -3.05
C VAL A 26 3.69 -2.05 -4.38
N ILE A 27 4.11 -3.31 -4.47
CA ILE A 27 4.58 -3.91 -5.71
C ILE A 27 3.47 -4.79 -6.26
N LEU A 28 3.03 -4.49 -7.47
CA LEU A 28 2.00 -5.23 -8.20
C LEU A 28 2.66 -6.04 -9.32
N GLY A 29 2.30 -7.32 -9.39
CA GLY A 29 2.67 -8.21 -10.49
C GLY A 29 1.46 -8.57 -11.34
N ILE A 30 1.71 -9.20 -12.48
CA ILE A 30 0.68 -9.86 -13.29
C ILE A 30 0.88 -11.37 -13.18
N ASN A 31 -0.18 -12.08 -12.79
CA ASN A 31 -0.15 -13.54 -12.70
C ASN A 31 -0.29 -14.19 -14.09
N ALA A 32 -0.21 -15.52 -14.16
CA ALA A 32 -0.28 -16.26 -15.44
C ALA A 32 -1.61 -16.11 -16.18
N GLU A 33 -2.66 -15.63 -15.50
CA GLU A 33 -4.00 -15.40 -16.04
C GLU A 33 -4.20 -13.96 -16.52
N GLY A 34 -3.16 -13.11 -16.44
CA GLY A 34 -3.23 -11.71 -16.82
C GLY A 34 -3.89 -10.80 -15.77
N LYS A 35 -4.12 -11.29 -14.54
CA LYS A 35 -4.68 -10.48 -13.45
C LYS A 35 -3.55 -9.85 -12.64
N LYS A 36 -3.74 -8.59 -12.24
CA LYS A 36 -2.89 -7.97 -11.22
C LYS A 36 -2.93 -8.81 -9.94
N GLU A 37 -1.84 -8.78 -9.16
CA GLU A 37 -1.72 -9.33 -7.80
C GLU A 37 -0.73 -8.50 -6.97
N VAL A 38 -1.00 -8.36 -5.67
CA VAL A 38 -0.05 -7.72 -4.75
C VAL A 38 1.05 -8.71 -4.42
N LEU A 39 2.27 -8.42 -4.87
CA LEU A 39 3.44 -9.27 -4.61
C LEU A 39 4.05 -8.97 -3.25
N THR A 40 4.18 -7.69 -2.90
CA THR A 40 4.72 -7.27 -1.60
C THR A 40 4.32 -5.85 -1.23
N ILE A 41 4.34 -5.57 0.07
CA ILE A 41 4.17 -4.24 0.65
C ILE A 41 5.40 -3.96 1.50
N GLN A 42 6.21 -2.98 1.11
CA GLN A 42 7.32 -2.54 1.95
C GLN A 42 6.81 -1.68 3.11
N ASN A 43 7.51 -1.77 4.25
CA ASN A 43 7.21 -1.04 5.50
C ASN A 43 5.87 -1.39 6.15
N TRP A 44 5.31 -2.56 5.85
CA TRP A 44 4.01 -3.01 6.37
C TRP A 44 3.89 -2.98 7.90
N ALA A 45 4.93 -3.38 8.64
CA ALA A 45 4.91 -3.35 10.10
C ALA A 45 4.83 -1.92 10.67
N GLN A 46 5.51 -0.97 10.03
CA GLN A 46 5.45 0.45 10.41
C GLN A 46 4.07 1.03 10.09
N VAL A 47 3.56 0.75 8.89
CA VAL A 47 2.19 1.13 8.47
C VAL A 47 1.16 0.61 9.47
N TYR A 48 1.25 -0.67 9.85
CA TYR A 48 0.33 -1.25 10.82
C TYR A 48 0.44 -0.62 12.21
N GLY A 49 1.66 -0.32 12.67
CA GLY A 49 1.89 0.28 13.98
C GLY A 49 1.36 1.70 14.10
N GLU A 50 1.56 2.51 13.07
CA GLU A 50 1.18 3.93 13.06
C GLU A 50 -0.29 4.14 12.68
N LEU A 51 -0.84 3.29 11.81
CA LEU A 51 -2.20 3.41 11.34
C LEU A 51 -3.18 2.57 12.14
N ARG A 52 -2.87 2.01 13.32
CA ARG A 52 -3.78 1.06 14.05
C ARG A 52 -5.28 1.46 14.10
N ASN A 53 -5.61 2.75 14.07
CA ASN A 53 -6.99 3.25 13.98
C ASN A 53 -7.50 3.62 12.55
N CYS A 54 -6.62 3.76 11.57
CA CYS A 54 -6.91 4.02 10.15
C CYS A 54 -6.56 2.85 9.20
N VAL A 55 -6.07 1.72 9.72
CA VAL A 55 -5.62 0.53 8.97
C VAL A 55 -6.71 0.00 8.03
N LEU A 56 -7.98 0.08 8.44
CA LEU A 56 -9.12 -0.28 7.59
C LEU A 56 -9.13 0.53 6.29
N ASN A 57 -8.80 1.83 6.33
CA ASN A 57 -8.71 2.65 5.12
C ASN A 57 -7.50 2.29 4.25
N PHE A 58 -6.37 1.91 4.86
CA PHE A 58 -5.17 1.57 4.08
C PHE A 58 -5.31 0.23 3.35
N LEU A 59 -5.79 -0.82 4.03
CA LEU A 59 -6.11 -2.09 3.35
C LEU A 59 -7.21 -1.91 2.32
N PHE A 60 -8.24 -1.12 2.63
CA PHE A 60 -9.32 -0.85 1.68
C PHE A 60 -8.82 -0.09 0.45
N PHE A 61 -7.86 0.83 0.59
CA PHE A 61 -7.22 1.50 -0.55
C PHE A 61 -6.42 0.54 -1.42
N ILE A 62 -5.66 -0.38 -0.83
CA ILE A 62 -4.95 -1.42 -1.61
C ILE A 62 -5.96 -2.31 -2.33
N PHE A 63 -7.06 -2.66 -1.65
CA PHE A 63 -8.13 -3.44 -2.25
C PHE A 63 -8.83 -2.69 -3.39
N LEU A 64 -9.08 -1.38 -3.25
CA LEU A 64 -9.62 -0.54 -4.31
C LEU A 64 -8.65 -0.40 -5.48
N LEU A 65 -7.36 -0.18 -5.24
CA LEU A 65 -6.34 -0.14 -6.29
C LEU A 65 -6.28 -1.47 -7.05
N TYR A 66 -6.42 -2.58 -6.32
CA TYR A 66 -6.48 -3.91 -6.88
C TYR A 66 -7.75 -4.16 -7.72
N HIS A 67 -8.89 -3.68 -7.24
CA HIS A 67 -10.19 -3.93 -7.87
C HIS A 67 -10.60 -2.89 -8.92
N SER A 68 -9.90 -1.75 -8.98
CA SER A 68 -10.17 -0.64 -9.91
C SER A 68 -9.51 -0.82 -11.27
N GLU A 69 -9.25 -2.07 -11.68
CA GLU A 69 -9.13 -2.43 -13.09
C GLU A 69 -10.48 -2.92 -13.62
N LYS A 70 -11.28 -1.97 -14.08
CA LYS A 70 -12.27 -2.16 -15.14
C LYS A 70 -12.11 -1.06 -16.16
#